data_AF-A0A9P7BUQ5-F1
#
_entry.id   AF-A0A9P7BUQ5-F1
#
_cell.length_a   1.000
_cell.length_b   1.000
_cell.length_c   1.000
_cell.angle_alpha   90.00
_cell.angle_beta   90.00
_cell.angle_gamma   90.00
#
_symmetry.space_group_name_H-M   'P 1'
#
loop_
_entity.id
_entity.type
_entity.pdbx_description
1 polymer ?
#
loop_
_entity_poly.entity_id
_entity_poly.type
_entity_poly.pdbx_seq_one_letter_code
_entity_poly.pdbx_strand_id
1 'polypeptide(L)'
;MKSKTLNQLGTTNKPVQLRKDLWRPLVALTGFNTPQSAQALSDALLQRSQVRQEELKTGADHLARPKRLRVVDEMNMVENSILSLRDALESVGTKRQQEKLLALWEQPQWMELKGEKDWPSFLEHGQLELRNNRFVKE
;
A
#
# COMPACT_ATOMS: atom_id res chain seq x y z
N MET A 1 -14.82 -15.06 -8.49
CA MET A 1 -14.19 -14.29 -7.40
C MET A 1 -14.43 -12.82 -7.65
N LYS A 2 -15.18 -12.11 -6.80
CA LYS A 2 -15.29 -10.64 -6.89
C LYS A 2 -13.90 -10.05 -6.61
N SER A 3 -13.39 -9.15 -7.46
CA SER A 3 -12.05 -8.60 -7.27
C SER A 3 -12.01 -7.78 -5.98
N LYS A 4 -11.03 -8.04 -5.11
CA LYS A 4 -10.85 -7.34 -3.82
C LYS A 4 -10.79 -5.80 -3.98
N THR A 5 -10.38 -5.33 -5.15
CA THR A 5 -10.28 -3.91 -5.53
C THR A 5 -11.60 -3.15 -5.52
N LEU A 6 -12.74 -3.80 -5.79
CA LEU A 6 -14.06 -3.13 -5.83
C LEU A 6 -14.58 -2.72 -4.45
N ASN A 7 -14.08 -3.31 -3.36
CA ASN A 7 -14.52 -3.00 -1.99
C ASN A 7 -13.70 -1.88 -1.33
N GLN A 8 -12.54 -1.52 -1.90
CA GLN A 8 -11.65 -0.49 -1.34
C GLN A 8 -12.03 0.93 -1.82
N LEU A 9 -12.53 1.04 -3.04
CA LEU A 9 -13.02 2.28 -3.60
C LEU A 9 -14.49 2.41 -3.19
N GLY A 10 -14.75 3.20 -2.15
CA GLY A 10 -16.09 3.40 -1.61
C GLY A 10 -17.14 3.69 -2.68
N THR A 11 -18.42 3.51 -2.32
CA THR A 11 -19.60 3.66 -3.18
C THR A 11 -19.67 5.05 -3.82
N THR A 12 -18.95 5.24 -4.92
CA THR A 12 -19.20 6.30 -5.87
C THR A 12 -20.39 5.86 -6.72
N ASN A 13 -21.29 6.79 -7.07
CA ASN A 13 -22.54 6.52 -7.79
C ASN A 13 -22.37 5.89 -9.20
N LYS A 14 -21.13 5.60 -9.62
CA LYS A 14 -20.81 4.89 -10.86
C LYS A 14 -19.86 3.73 -10.54
N PRO A 15 -20.07 2.53 -11.12
CA PRO A 15 -19.14 1.42 -10.96
C PRO A 15 -17.75 1.84 -11.43
N VAL A 16 -16.74 1.66 -10.58
CA VAL A 16 -15.36 1.98 -10.93
C VAL A 16 -14.91 1.02 -12.04
N GLN A 17 -14.87 1.51 -13.27
CA GLN A 17 -14.21 0.80 -14.36
C GLN A 17 -12.70 0.95 -14.18
N LEU A 18 -12.03 -0.14 -13.82
CA LEU A 18 -10.58 -0.18 -13.71
C LEU A 18 -9.96 -0.02 -15.10
N ARG A 19 -9.53 1.20 -15.40
CA ARG A 19 -8.82 1.54 -16.63
C ARG A 19 -7.36 1.09 -16.54
N LYS A 20 -7.01 -0.01 -17.21
CA LYS A 20 -5.67 -0.63 -17.15
C LYS A 20 -4.50 0.33 -17.34
N ASP A 21 -4.70 1.42 -18.10
CA ASP A 21 -3.73 2.46 -18.40
C ASP A 21 -3.44 3.41 -17.23
N LEU A 22 -4.38 3.53 -16.28
CA LEU A 22 -4.25 4.37 -15.09
C LEU A 22 -3.71 3.60 -13.87
N TRP A 23 -3.61 2.28 -13.96
CA TRP A 23 -3.07 1.44 -12.89
C TRP A 23 -1.61 1.11 -13.16
N ARG A 24 -0.74 1.59 -12.29
CA ARG A 24 0.68 1.22 -12.27
C ARG A 24 1.00 0.55 -10.94
N PRO A 25 1.85 -0.49 -10.93
CA PRO A 25 2.26 -1.12 -9.69
C PRO A 25 3.11 -0.14 -8.89
N LEU A 26 2.77 0.03 -7.61
CA LEU A 26 3.54 0.86 -6.69
C LEU A 26 4.75 0.07 -6.14
N VAL A 27 4.46 -1.11 -5.61
CA VAL A 27 5.45 -1.99 -5.01
C VAL A 27 5.02 -3.44 -5.19
N ALA A 28 5.98 -4.33 -5.41
CA ALA A 28 5.77 -5.77 -5.38
C ALA A 28 6.56 -6.37 -4.21
N LEU A 29 5.88 -7.15 -3.37
CA LEU A 29 6.50 -7.85 -2.24
C LEU A 29 6.66 -9.32 -2.59
N THR A 30 7.87 -9.84 -2.40
CA THR A 30 8.22 -11.23 -2.69
C THR A 30 9.02 -11.84 -1.54
N GLY A 31 9.24 -13.16 -1.56
CA GLY A 31 9.92 -13.88 -0.47
C GLY A 31 8.97 -14.44 0.61
N PHE A 32 7.67 -14.57 0.31
CA PHE A 32 6.73 -15.21 1.22
C PHE A 32 6.82 -16.74 1.14
N ASN A 33 6.97 -17.40 2.29
CA ASN A 33 7.11 -18.86 2.36
C ASN A 33 5.79 -19.58 2.12
N THR A 34 4.71 -18.99 2.62
CA THR A 34 3.37 -19.57 2.49
C THR A 34 2.37 -18.54 1.95
N PRO A 35 1.36 -18.98 1.18
CA PRO A 35 0.29 -18.09 0.72
C PRO A 35 -0.47 -17.43 1.88
N GLN A 36 -0.63 -18.12 3.00
CA GLN A 36 -1.29 -17.60 4.20
C GLN A 36 -0.52 -16.42 4.78
N SER A 37 0.81 -16.47 4.69
CA SER A 37 1.69 -15.41 5.16
C SER A 37 1.55 -14.14 4.30
N ALA A 38 1.43 -14.29 2.98
CA ALA A 38 1.15 -13.17 2.07
C ALA A 38 -0.26 -12.61 2.29
N GLN A 39 -1.24 -13.49 2.51
CA GLN A 39 -2.62 -13.12 2.77
C GLN A 39 -2.75 -12.35 4.10
N ALA A 40 -2.09 -12.79 5.17
CA ALA A 40 -2.10 -12.10 6.46
C ALA A 40 -1.52 -10.68 6.36
N LEU A 41 -0.46 -10.48 5.57
CA LEU A 41 0.06 -9.14 5.31
C LEU A 41 -0.92 -8.30 4.50
N SER A 42 -1.52 -8.89 3.46
CA SER A 42 -2.53 -8.20 2.65
C SER A 42 -3.72 -7.74 3.50
N ASP A 43 -4.15 -8.54 4.46
CA ASP A 43 -5.28 -8.22 5.33
C ASP A 43 -4.91 -7.16 6.37
N ALA A 44 -3.71 -7.25 6.95
CA ALA A 44 -3.18 -6.23 7.85
C ALA A 44 -3.01 -4.87 7.15
N LEU A 45 -2.52 -4.86 5.91
CA LEU A 45 -2.41 -3.65 5.10
C LEU A 45 -3.78 -3.03 4.84
N LEU A 46 -4.76 -3.85 4.45
CA LEU A 46 -6.13 -3.38 4.21
C LEU A 46 -6.73 -2.72 5.45
N GLN A 47 -6.65 -3.39 6.60
CA GLN A 47 -7.17 -2.86 7.87
C GLN A 47 -6.52 -1.52 8.23
N ARG A 48 -5.19 -1.44 8.18
CA ARG A 48 -4.47 -0.19 8.51
C ARG A 48 -4.78 0.94 7.54
N SER A 49 -4.93 0.64 6.25
CA SER A 49 -5.32 1.63 5.26
C SER A 49 -6.72 2.19 5.54
N GLN A 50 -7.66 1.35 5.99
CA GLN A 50 -9.02 1.79 6.34
C GLN A 50 -9.00 2.69 7.57
N VAL A 51 -8.33 2.28 8.65
CA VAL A 51 -8.19 3.07 9.88
C VAL A 51 -7.60 4.45 9.57
N ARG A 52 -6.50 4.50 8.81
CA ARG A 52 -5.86 5.76 8.45
C ARG A 52 -6.74 6.66 7.57
N GLN A 53 -7.55 6.06 6.69
CA GLN A 53 -8.50 6.82 5.89
C GLN A 53 -9.61 7.44 6.75
N GLU A 54 -10.07 6.73 7.78
CA GLU A 54 -11.03 7.26 8.76
C GLU A 54 -10.43 8.36 9.62
N GLU A 55 -9.19 8.19 10.09
CA GLU A 55 -8.44 9.21 10.82
C GLU A 55 -8.27 10.49 9.98
N LEU A 56 -7.89 10.37 8.71
CA LEU A 56 -7.77 11.50 7.80
C LEU A 56 -9.11 12.25 7.67
N LYS A 57 -10.22 11.52 7.52
CA LYS A 57 -11.56 12.12 7.34
C LYS A 57 -12.08 12.82 8.60
N THR A 58 -11.65 12.37 9.77
CA THR A 58 -12.11 12.86 11.07
C THR A 58 -11.17 13.88 11.72
N GLY A 59 -9.96 14.05 11.19
CA GLY A 59 -8.97 15.00 11.69
C GLY A 59 -9.44 16.46 11.63
N ALA A 60 -9.18 17.22 12.71
CA ALA A 60 -9.59 18.61 12.85
C ALA A 60 -9.04 19.50 11.71
N ASP A 61 -7.79 19.28 11.30
CA ASP A 61 -7.13 20.01 10.21
C ASP A 61 -7.79 19.74 8.85
N HIS A 62 -8.22 18.50 8.61
CA HIS A 62 -8.94 18.13 7.39
C HIS A 62 -10.33 18.75 7.35
N LEU A 63 -11.04 18.72 8.48
CA LEU A 63 -12.38 19.30 8.60
C LEU A 63 -12.39 20.83 8.46
N ALA A 64 -11.30 21.50 8.87
CA ALA A 64 -11.13 22.94 8.72
C ALA A 64 -10.98 23.38 7.24
N ARG A 65 -10.50 22.50 6.35
CA ARG A 65 -10.31 22.83 4.92
C ARG A 65 -11.62 22.88 4.14
N PRO A 66 -11.70 23.60 3.01
CA PRO A 66 -12.85 23.53 2.10
C PRO A 66 -13.07 22.12 1.54
N LYS A 67 -14.33 21.69 1.44
CA LYS A 67 -14.72 20.34 0.95
C LYS A 67 -14.11 19.96 -0.40
N ARG A 68 -13.92 20.92 -1.30
CA ARG A 68 -13.32 20.69 -2.63
C ARG A 68 -11.85 20.24 -2.54
N LEU A 69 -11.10 20.78 -1.59
CA LEU A 69 -9.69 20.43 -1.38
C LEU A 69 -9.56 19.10 -0.61
N ARG A 70 -10.48 18.84 0.33
CA ARG A 70 -10.54 17.57 1.06
C ARG A 70 -10.63 16.35 0.14
N VAL A 71 -11.39 16.43 -0.95
CA VAL A 71 -11.53 15.31 -1.91
C VAL A 71 -10.19 14.98 -2.57
N VAL A 72 -9.35 15.98 -2.86
CA VAL A 72 -8.03 15.75 -3.46
C VAL A 72 -7.11 15.05 -2.46
N ASP A 73 -7.11 15.52 -1.21
CA ASP A 73 -6.32 14.94 -0.11
C ASP A 73 -6.77 13.49 0.19
N GLU A 74 -8.07 13.22 0.18
CA GLU A 74 -8.64 11.88 0.35
C GLU A 74 -8.31 10.92 -0.81
N MET A 75 -8.07 11.45 -2.01
CA MET A 75 -7.71 10.66 -3.18
C MET A 75 -6.20 10.42 -3.31
N ASN A 76 -5.36 11.29 -2.73
CA ASN A 76 -3.91 11.12 -2.73
C ASN A 76 -3.46 10.22 -1.58
N MET A 77 -3.57 8.90 -1.78
CA MET A 77 -3.31 7.91 -0.74
C MET A 77 -1.94 7.24 -0.84
N VAL A 78 -1.04 7.67 -1.73
CA VAL A 78 0.23 6.97 -1.97
C VAL A 78 1.10 6.92 -0.71
N GLU A 79 1.39 8.08 -0.12
CA GLU A 79 2.19 8.19 1.10
C GLU A 79 1.56 7.44 2.27
N ASN A 80 0.26 7.61 2.47
CA ASN A 80 -0.50 6.90 3.50
C ASN A 80 -0.44 5.38 3.32
N SER A 81 -0.49 4.90 2.07
CA SER A 81 -0.42 3.47 1.75
C SER A 81 0.97 2.89 2.02
N ILE A 82 2.04 3.65 1.74
CA ILE A 82 3.42 3.24 2.02
C ILE A 82 3.66 3.14 3.52
N LEU A 83 3.19 4.14 4.27
CA LEU A 83 3.27 4.13 5.73
C LEU A 83 2.44 2.98 6.34
N SER A 84 1.22 2.74 5.84
CA SER A 84 0.41 1.59 6.24
C SER A 84 1.08 0.25 5.91
N LEU A 85 1.85 0.18 4.81
CA LEU A 85 2.63 -1.00 4.46
C LEU A 85 3.78 -1.27 5.43
N ARG A 86 4.59 -0.25 5.74
CA ARG A 86 5.66 -0.33 6.75
C ARG A 86 5.11 -0.86 8.07
N ASP A 87 4.03 -0.25 8.51
CA ASP A 87 3.30 -0.57 9.72
C ASP A 87 2.73 -2.01 9.71
N ALA A 88 2.16 -2.46 8.59
CA ALA A 88 1.66 -3.82 8.43
C ALA A 88 2.80 -4.84 8.49
N LEU A 89 3.91 -4.57 7.81
CA LEU A 89 5.12 -5.40 7.84
C LEU A 89 5.67 -5.54 9.26
N GLU A 90 5.71 -4.46 10.04
CA GLU A 90 6.14 -4.48 11.44
C GLU A 90 5.27 -5.43 12.30
N SER A 91 3.93 -5.35 12.18
CA SER A 91 3.03 -6.26 12.92
C SER A 91 3.08 -7.72 12.51
N VAL A 92 3.36 -8.00 11.24
CA VAL A 92 3.42 -9.38 10.75
C VAL A 92 4.81 -9.96 10.98
N GLY A 93 5.86 -9.13 10.90
CA GLY A 93 7.25 -9.48 11.13
C GLY A 93 7.58 -9.80 12.58
N THR A 94 6.95 -9.13 13.55
CA THR A 94 7.07 -9.47 14.99
C THR A 94 6.64 -10.90 15.33
N LYS A 95 5.84 -11.55 14.47
CA LYS A 95 5.41 -12.94 14.63
C LYS A 95 6.26 -13.94 13.84
N ARG A 96 7.23 -13.48 13.03
CA ARG A 96 8.03 -14.34 12.14
C ARG A 96 9.50 -14.35 12.56
N GLN A 97 10.03 -15.55 12.76
CA GLN A 97 11.47 -15.78 12.76
C GLN A 97 12.01 -15.58 11.33
N GLN A 98 12.52 -14.37 11.07
CA GLN A 98 13.68 -14.04 10.22
C GLN A 98 13.85 -14.77 8.88
N GLU A 99 12.91 -14.62 7.95
CA GLU A 99 13.26 -14.74 6.53
C GLU A 99 13.09 -13.40 5.82
N LYS A 100 14.04 -13.09 4.93
CA LYS A 100 14.14 -11.80 4.28
C LYS A 100 13.05 -11.65 3.22
N LEU A 101 12.27 -10.57 3.31
CA LEU A 101 11.31 -10.19 2.27
C LEU A 101 11.97 -9.20 1.32
N LEU A 102 11.61 -9.26 0.04
CA LEU A 102 12.11 -8.32 -0.97
C LEU A 102 10.97 -7.41 -1.45
N ALA A 103 11.13 -6.11 -1.24
CA ALA A 103 10.26 -5.06 -1.75
C ALA A 103 10.84 -4.44 -3.02
N LEU A 104 10.13 -4.59 -4.12
CA LEU A 104 10.50 -4.08 -5.44
C LEU A 104 9.65 -2.85 -5.76
N TRP A 105 10.29 -1.68 -5.83
CA TRP A 105 9.63 -0.39 -6.00
C TRP A 105 9.69 0.09 -7.45
N GLU A 106 8.59 0.58 -8.04
CA GLU A 106 8.66 1.17 -9.40
C GLU A 106 9.45 2.47 -9.41
N GLN A 107 9.31 3.30 -8.36
CA GLN A 107 10.14 4.49 -8.17
C GLN A 107 10.92 4.39 -6.84
N PRO A 108 12.25 4.59 -6.86
CA PRO A 108 13.06 4.56 -5.64
C PRO A 108 12.58 5.57 -4.57
N GLN A 109 12.07 6.72 -4.99
CA GLN A 109 11.57 7.77 -4.08
C GLN A 109 10.45 7.30 -3.14
N TRP A 110 9.69 6.28 -3.50
CA TRP A 110 8.63 5.77 -2.63
C TRP A 110 9.16 5.02 -1.41
N MET A 111 10.37 4.44 -1.50
CA MET A 111 11.06 3.85 -0.36
C MET A 111 11.41 4.90 0.70
N GLU A 112 11.63 6.15 0.29
CA GLU A 112 12.01 7.26 1.17
C GLU A 112 10.81 7.80 1.96
N LEU A 113 9.58 7.51 1.53
CA LEU A 113 8.32 7.87 2.21
C LEU A 113 8.04 7.00 3.44
N LYS A 114 9.09 6.65 4.19
CA LYS A 114 9.02 5.86 5.42
C LYS A 114 8.51 6.65 6.61
N GLY A 115 8.39 7.99 6.53
CA GLY A 115 8.01 8.84 7.65
C GLY A 115 9.02 8.79 8.80
N GLU A 116 8.54 8.80 10.05
CA GLU A 116 9.40 8.89 11.25
C GLU A 116 10.09 7.57 11.65
N LYS A 117 9.60 6.41 11.20
CA LYS A 117 10.18 5.10 11.54
C LYS A 117 10.96 4.52 10.38
N ASP A 118 11.93 3.67 10.71
CA ASP A 118 12.68 2.89 9.75
C ASP A 118 11.90 1.68 9.20
N TRP A 119 12.35 1.19 8.05
CA TRP A 119 11.85 -0.07 7.49
C TRP A 119 12.26 -1.24 8.39
N PRO A 120 11.43 -2.31 8.47
CA PRO A 120 11.79 -3.49 9.25
C PRO A 120 13.08 -4.13 8.73
N SER A 121 13.95 -4.60 9.64
CA SER A 121 15.29 -5.11 9.30
C SER A 121 15.31 -6.37 8.41
N PHE A 122 14.20 -7.11 8.34
CA PHE A 122 14.05 -8.26 7.45
C PHE A 122 13.62 -7.87 6.02
N LEU A 123 13.40 -6.59 5.74
CA LEU A 123 12.98 -6.10 4.44
C LEU A 123 14.20 -5.64 3.64
N GLU A 124 14.42 -6.29 2.51
CA GLU A 124 15.35 -5.85 1.47
C GLU A 124 14.59 -5.03 0.43
N HIS A 125 15.28 -4.05 -0.16
CA HIS A 125 14.71 -3.17 -1.16
C HIS A 125 15.42 -3.35 -2.49
N GLY A 126 14.64 -3.38 -3.56
CA GLY A 126 15.11 -3.40 -4.93
C GLY A 126 14.25 -2.56 -5.84
N GLN A 127 14.68 -2.40 -7.08
CA GLN A 127 13.92 -1.71 -8.11
C GLN A 127 13.01 -2.69 -8.85
N LEU A 128 11.77 -2.29 -9.11
CA LEU A 128 10.83 -3.05 -9.91
C LEU A 128 11.07 -2.77 -11.39
N GLU A 129 11.73 -3.69 -12.07
CA GLU A 129 11.89 -3.62 -13.51
C GLU A 129 10.74 -4.34 -14.23
N LEU A 130 10.02 -3.57 -15.05
CA LEU A 130 8.93 -4.07 -15.89
C LEU A 130 9.32 -3.94 -17.35
N ARG A 131 9.53 -5.06 -18.05
CA ARG A 131 9.64 -5.08 -19.52
C ARG A 131 8.29 -5.47 -20.09
N ASN A 132 7.69 -4.61 -20.91
CA ASN A 132 6.35 -4.83 -21.50
C ASN A 132 5.25 -5.15 -20.45
N ASN A 133 5.24 -4.43 -19.32
CA ASN A 133 4.33 -4.69 -18.18
C ASN A 133 4.45 -6.10 -17.58
N ARG A 134 5.57 -6.78 -17.79
CA ARG A 134 5.88 -8.06 -17.16
C ARG A 134 7.08 -7.88 -16.24
N PHE A 135 6.99 -8.49 -15.07
CA PHE A 135 8.08 -8.53 -14.11
C PHE A 135 9.26 -9.29 -14.70
N VAL A 136 10.43 -8.65 -14.73
CA VAL A 136 11.69 -9.29 -15.11
C VAL A 136 12.52 -9.39 -13.84
N LYS A 137 12.77 -10.62 -13.41
CA LYS A 137 13.73 -10.92 -12.35
C LYS A 137 15.05 -11.20 -13.05
N GLU A 138 16.03 -10.31 -12.91
CA GLU A 138 17.42 -10.66 -13.19
C GLU A 138 17.97 -11.60 -12.11
#